data_AF-N0CYH6-F1
#
_entry.id   AF-N0CYH6-F1
#
_cell.length_a   1.000
_cell.length_b   1.000
_cell.length_c   1.000
_cell.angle_alpha   90.00
_cell.angle_beta   90.00
_cell.angle_gamma   90.00
#
_symmetry.space_group_name_H-M   'P 1'
#
loop_
_entity.id
_entity.type
_entity.pdbx_description
1 polymer ?
#
loop_
_entity_poly.entity_id
_entity_poly.type
_entity_poly.pdbx_seq_one_letter_code
_entity_poly.pdbx_strand_id
1 'polypeptide(L)'
;MEGWIRFWTAVWIGSSKLSRHTVRWLCNARGEPPSAPKKGQPEAAKGEPEGASGEQPPEPKKTATKEPADAEGSALLRWVGLAIVLGVAKFTPYTTVAATVAAAAWVVTALALGYLATTKPKPEPKTQSTDKDDDQEQPEEPPEPDQHPSELLPLGHVAVLLNEAYTEGSGVHLAHLADRLTRTPLMGLPATRWETRHVRALLAHHKVRVRDGVRVPPKGGREGVHKEDFPPLPPAGAVPPVVGVVVPGQPNNNNAGNAPAPPYRITDDPDNPARHHVHHERA
;
A
#
# COMPACT_ATOMS: atom_id res chain seq x y z
N MET A 1 6.45 -13.86 31.60
CA MET A 1 6.88 -12.85 30.60
C MET A 1 5.82 -12.62 29.51
N GLU A 2 5.14 -13.65 28.99
CA GLU A 2 4.15 -13.50 27.89
C GLU A 2 3.00 -12.51 28.16
N GLY A 3 2.47 -12.45 29.39
CA GLY A 3 1.40 -11.50 29.74
C GLY A 3 1.83 -10.03 29.61
N TRP A 4 3.10 -9.73 29.91
CA TRP A 4 3.65 -8.38 29.81
C TRP A 4 3.78 -7.93 28.36
N ILE A 5 4.23 -8.83 27.48
CA ILE A 5 4.33 -8.56 26.03
C ILE A 5 2.93 -8.34 25.43
N ARG A 6 1.93 -9.15 25.82
CA ARG A 6 0.55 -8.99 25.34
C ARG A 6 -0.07 -7.67 25.78
N PHE A 7 0.17 -7.26 27.03
CA PHE A 7 -0.29 -5.98 27.56
C PHE A 7 0.28 -4.80 26.76
N TRP A 8 1.60 -4.74 26.57
CA TRP A 8 2.23 -3.65 25.81
C TRP A 8 1.87 -3.65 24.33
N THR A 9 1.69 -4.82 23.73
CA THR A 9 1.21 -4.94 22.35
C THR A 9 -0.22 -4.39 22.21
N ALA A 10 -1.11 -4.67 23.17
CA ALA A 10 -2.47 -4.15 23.17
C ALA A 10 -2.51 -2.62 23.35
N VAL A 11 -1.68 -2.09 24.26
CA VAL A 11 -1.52 -0.64 24.47
C VAL A 11 -0.99 0.05 23.20
N TRP A 12 0.02 -0.53 22.55
CA TRP A 12 0.59 -0.02 21.31
C TRP A 12 -0.43 -0.01 20.16
N ILE A 13 -1.15 -1.12 19.97
CA ILE A 13 -2.18 -1.23 18.93
C ILE A 13 -3.32 -0.22 19.20
N GLY A 14 -3.77 -0.09 20.44
CA GLY A 14 -4.79 0.89 20.84
C GLY A 14 -4.37 2.33 20.55
N SER A 15 -3.14 2.70 20.94
CA SER A 15 -2.56 4.02 20.67
C SER A 15 -2.46 4.33 19.16
N SER A 16 -2.04 3.35 18.36
CA SER A 16 -1.92 3.52 16.90
C SER A 16 -3.27 3.73 16.19
N LYS A 17 -4.36 3.17 16.73
CA LYS A 17 -5.71 3.42 16.22
C LYS A 17 -6.24 4.78 16.64
N LEU A 18 -5.95 5.20 17.87
CA LEU A 18 -6.35 6.51 18.38
C LEU A 18 -5.69 7.65 17.61
N SER A 19 -4.39 7.52 17.29
CA SER A 19 -3.63 8.53 16.53
C SER A 19 -4.12 8.66 15.09
N ARG A 20 -4.45 7.55 14.42
CA ARG A 20 -5.03 7.61 13.06
C ARG A 20 -6.40 8.26 13.05
N HIS A 21 -7.23 8.00 14.05
CA HIS A 21 -8.57 8.59 14.13
C HIS A 21 -8.52 10.09 14.45
N THR A 22 -7.59 10.52 15.31
CA THR A 22 -7.38 11.94 15.62
C THR A 22 -6.77 12.69 14.44
N VAL A 23 -5.77 12.14 13.74
CA VAL A 23 -5.21 12.76 12.53
C VAL A 23 -6.27 12.87 11.44
N ARG A 24 -7.07 11.82 11.21
CA ARG A 24 -8.14 11.85 10.20
C ARG A 24 -9.23 12.86 10.56
N TRP A 25 -9.58 12.97 11.84
CA TRP A 25 -10.50 13.99 12.33
C TRP A 25 -9.94 15.40 12.17
N LEU A 26 -8.67 15.64 12.50
CA LEU A 26 -8.00 16.93 12.34
C LEU A 26 -7.91 17.35 10.86
N CYS A 27 -7.64 16.39 9.96
CA CYS A 27 -7.55 16.65 8.52
C CYS A 27 -8.92 16.89 7.88
N ASN A 28 -9.99 16.22 8.36
CA ASN A 28 -11.36 16.45 7.86
C ASN A 28 -12.06 17.65 8.53
N ALA A 29 -11.57 18.16 9.65
CA ALA A 29 -12.12 19.35 10.30
C ALA A 29 -11.76 20.66 9.59
N ARG A 30 -10.93 20.61 8.54
CA ARG A 30 -10.64 21.78 7.70
C ARG A 30 -11.80 21.98 6.74
N GLY A 31 -12.75 22.81 7.16
CA GLY A 31 -13.96 23.16 6.40
C GLY A 31 -13.65 23.53 4.96
N GLU A 32 -14.57 23.17 4.07
CA GLU A 32 -14.51 23.50 2.64
C GLU A 32 -14.15 24.99 2.49
N PRO A 33 -13.15 25.32 1.65
CA PRO A 33 -12.83 26.71 1.37
C PRO A 33 -14.08 27.39 0.80
N PRO A 34 -14.39 28.64 1.21
CA PRO A 34 -15.55 29.36 0.71
C PRO A 34 -15.48 29.38 -0.82
N SER A 35 -16.53 28.84 -1.44
CA SER A 35 -16.71 28.78 -2.87
C SER A 35 -16.48 30.17 -3.48
N ALA A 36 -15.52 30.25 -4.39
CA ALA A 36 -15.16 31.49 -5.06
C ALA A 36 -16.40 32.11 -5.75
N PRO A 37 -16.53 33.45 -5.75
CA PRO A 37 -17.66 34.13 -6.34
C PRO A 37 -17.74 33.82 -7.84
N LYS A 38 -18.90 33.30 -8.25
CA LYS A 38 -19.25 32.96 -9.63
C LYS A 38 -19.21 34.24 -10.49
N LYS A 39 -18.11 34.48 -11.17
CA LYS A 39 -17.93 35.63 -12.07
C LYS A 39 -18.44 35.25 -13.47
N GLY A 40 -19.45 35.97 -13.95
CA GLY A 40 -19.82 36.02 -15.36
C GLY A 40 -21.10 35.27 -15.73
N GLN A 41 -22.24 35.93 -15.57
CA GLN A 41 -23.42 35.68 -16.39
C GLN A 41 -23.62 36.95 -17.25
N PRO A 42 -23.56 36.86 -18.60
CA PRO A 42 -23.76 38.01 -19.45
C PRO A 42 -25.25 38.38 -19.51
N GLU A 43 -25.53 39.66 -19.27
CA GLU A 43 -26.81 40.31 -19.51
C GLU A 43 -27.24 40.10 -20.97
N ALA A 44 -28.34 39.37 -21.15
CA ALA A 44 -29.13 39.42 -22.38
C ALA A 44 -30.34 40.32 -22.11
N ALA A 45 -30.33 41.47 -22.77
CA ALA A 45 -31.43 42.41 -22.86
C ALA A 45 -32.72 41.72 -23.30
N LYS A 46 -33.82 41.97 -22.59
CA LYS A 46 -35.17 41.87 -23.17
C LYS A 46 -36.20 42.68 -22.36
N GLY A 47 -36.62 43.76 -22.99
CA GLY A 47 -37.95 44.41 -22.99
C GLY A 47 -38.91 44.17 -21.83
N GLU A 48 -39.21 45.29 -21.16
CA GLU A 48 -40.55 45.67 -20.69
C GLU A 48 -41.59 45.61 -21.83
N PRO A 49 -42.91 45.41 -21.55
CA PRO A 49 -43.68 46.40 -20.80
C PRO A 49 -44.69 45.89 -19.76
N GLU A 50 -44.98 46.80 -18.84
CA GLU A 50 -46.22 47.06 -18.08
C GLU A 50 -47.38 46.05 -18.11
N GLY A 51 -47.89 45.74 -16.91
CA GLY A 51 -49.27 45.28 -16.77
C GLY A 51 -49.66 44.73 -15.40
N ALA A 52 -50.26 45.59 -14.58
CA ALA A 52 -51.29 45.30 -13.58
C ALA A 52 -50.95 44.50 -12.28
N SER A 53 -50.94 45.26 -11.19
CA SER A 53 -51.91 45.15 -10.07
C SER A 53 -52.06 43.81 -9.34
N GLY A 54 -51.75 43.81 -8.04
CA GLY A 54 -52.49 42.96 -7.08
C GLY A 54 -51.65 42.40 -5.94
N GLU A 55 -51.96 42.86 -4.73
CA GLU A 55 -51.86 42.14 -3.45
C GLU A 55 -50.48 41.79 -2.89
N GLN A 56 -50.02 42.72 -2.05
CA GLN A 56 -49.30 42.43 -0.80
C GLN A 56 -50.27 41.74 0.17
N PRO A 57 -49.97 40.56 0.76
CA PRO A 57 -49.65 40.51 2.21
C PRO A 57 -48.81 39.25 2.60
N PRO A 58 -48.65 38.91 3.89
CA PRO A 58 -47.78 39.51 4.91
C PRO A 58 -46.67 38.52 5.38
N GLU A 59 -45.50 39.03 5.79
CA GLU A 59 -44.70 38.35 6.83
C GLU A 59 -45.22 38.79 8.23
N PRO A 60 -44.96 38.10 9.37
CA PRO A 60 -44.19 36.87 9.59
C PRO A 60 -44.92 35.83 10.49
N LYS A 61 -44.89 34.54 10.15
CA LYS A 61 -45.25 33.49 11.12
C LYS A 61 -44.01 33.01 11.89
N LYS A 62 -43.89 33.51 13.13
CA LYS A 62 -43.17 32.86 14.23
C LYS A 62 -43.59 31.38 14.29
N THR A 63 -42.71 30.47 13.90
CA THR A 63 -42.86 29.05 14.21
C THR A 63 -41.90 28.66 15.32
N ALA A 64 -42.52 28.32 16.45
CA ALA A 64 -42.09 27.33 17.42
C ALA A 64 -40.71 27.51 18.05
N THR A 65 -40.72 28.14 19.22
CA THR A 65 -39.84 27.81 20.35
C THR A 65 -39.80 26.30 20.49
N LYS A 66 -38.69 25.69 20.09
CA LYS A 66 -38.42 24.27 20.29
C LYS A 66 -38.07 24.10 21.78
N GLU A 67 -38.98 23.50 22.53
CA GLU A 67 -38.71 23.03 23.90
C GLU A 67 -37.43 22.17 23.88
N PRO A 68 -36.45 22.44 24.76
CA PRO A 68 -35.34 21.54 24.96
C PRO A 68 -35.85 20.30 25.69
N ALA A 69 -36.02 19.21 24.93
CA ALA A 69 -36.22 17.88 25.48
C ALA A 69 -35.12 17.56 26.49
N ASP A 70 -35.56 17.26 27.71
CA ASP A 70 -34.94 16.39 28.71
C ASP A 70 -33.43 16.56 28.93
N ALA A 71 -33.10 17.58 29.73
CA ALA A 71 -31.78 17.83 30.30
C ALA A 71 -31.39 16.88 31.46
N GLU A 72 -31.99 15.69 31.54
CA GLU A 72 -31.70 14.73 32.62
C GLU A 72 -30.36 13.99 32.41
N GLY A 73 -29.87 13.90 31.17
CA GLY A 73 -28.53 13.37 30.87
C GLY A 73 -27.36 14.29 31.25
N SER A 74 -27.61 15.56 31.60
CA SER A 74 -26.57 16.55 31.87
C SER A 74 -26.06 16.53 33.31
N ALA A 75 -26.92 16.20 34.28
CA ALA A 75 -26.55 16.24 35.69
C ALA A 75 -25.52 15.16 36.04
N LEU A 76 -25.72 13.93 35.58
CA LEU A 76 -24.81 12.80 35.84
C LEU A 76 -23.45 13.02 35.18
N LEU A 77 -23.43 13.58 33.96
CA LEU A 77 -22.19 13.93 33.26
C LEU A 77 -21.40 15.04 33.99
N ARG A 78 -22.11 16.03 34.57
CA ARG A 78 -21.49 17.10 35.37
C ARG A 78 -20.89 16.55 36.66
N TRP A 79 -21.59 15.64 37.36
CA TRP A 79 -21.07 14.99 38.57
C TRP A 79 -19.88 14.08 38.29
N VAL A 80 -19.91 13.31 37.18
CA VAL A 80 -18.76 12.51 36.73
C VAL A 80 -17.57 13.41 36.37
N GLY A 81 -17.81 14.52 35.65
CA GLY A 81 -16.76 15.49 35.35
C GLY A 81 -16.13 16.08 36.62
N LEU A 82 -16.95 16.42 37.62
CA LEU A 82 -16.48 16.99 38.88
C LEU A 82 -15.70 15.97 39.74
N ALA A 83 -16.11 14.70 39.72
CA ALA A 83 -15.39 13.60 40.36
C ALA A 83 -14.02 13.35 39.69
N ILE A 84 -13.94 13.42 38.36
CA ILE A 84 -12.68 13.30 37.62
C ILE A 84 -11.74 14.46 37.95
N VAL A 85 -12.23 15.70 37.95
CA VAL A 85 -11.42 16.88 38.31
C VAL A 85 -10.90 16.80 39.74
N LEU A 86 -11.74 16.37 40.70
CA LEU A 86 -11.32 16.16 42.09
C LEU A 86 -10.31 15.01 42.24
N GLY A 87 -10.47 13.92 41.48
CA GLY A 87 -9.52 12.82 41.44
C GLY A 87 -8.15 13.26 40.90
N VAL A 88 -8.15 14.01 39.79
CA VAL A 88 -6.92 14.57 39.20
C VAL A 88 -6.26 15.58 40.16
N ALA A 89 -7.04 16.42 40.85
CA ALA A 89 -6.55 17.41 41.81
C ALA A 89 -5.93 16.78 43.08
N LYS A 90 -6.41 15.60 43.51
CA LYS A 90 -5.83 14.89 44.66
C LYS A 90 -4.60 14.06 44.32
N PHE A 91 -4.49 13.55 43.09
CA PHE A 91 -3.33 12.78 42.64
C PHE A 91 -2.22 13.66 42.03
N THR A 92 -2.48 14.94 41.77
CA THR A 92 -1.52 15.86 41.15
C THR A 92 -0.17 16.01 41.85
N PRO A 93 -0.05 16.02 43.20
CA PRO A 93 1.27 16.13 43.83
C PRO A 93 2.12 14.87 43.64
N TYR A 94 1.50 13.71 43.37
CA TYR A 94 2.21 12.46 43.08
C TYR A 94 2.39 12.21 41.59
N THR A 95 1.54 12.78 40.72
CA THR A 95 1.68 12.61 39.27
C THR A 95 2.85 13.39 38.70
N THR A 96 3.20 14.56 39.27
CA THR A 96 4.40 15.30 38.85
C THR A 96 5.66 14.54 39.20
N VAL A 97 5.74 13.96 40.39
CA VAL A 97 6.85 13.10 40.82
C VAL A 97 6.91 11.81 39.99
N ALA A 98 5.78 11.17 39.73
CA ALA A 98 5.74 9.98 38.87
C ALA A 98 6.14 10.30 37.42
N ALA A 99 5.72 11.45 36.88
CA ALA A 99 6.07 11.90 35.55
C ALA A 99 7.57 12.25 35.42
N THR A 100 8.16 12.90 36.42
CA THR A 100 9.60 13.21 36.42
C THR A 100 10.44 11.94 36.55
N VAL A 101 10.04 10.99 37.40
CA VAL A 101 10.71 9.69 37.51
C VAL A 101 10.59 8.90 36.20
N ALA A 102 9.41 8.88 35.57
CA ALA A 102 9.20 8.21 34.29
C ALA A 102 10.04 8.86 33.17
N ALA A 103 10.10 10.18 33.10
CA ALA A 103 10.92 10.91 32.14
C ALA A 103 12.42 10.64 32.36
N ALA A 104 12.89 10.66 33.60
CA ALA A 104 14.27 10.33 33.93
C ALA A 104 14.63 8.90 33.56
N ALA A 105 13.77 7.92 33.88
CA ALA A 105 13.95 6.53 33.48
C ALA A 105 14.02 6.37 31.96
N TRP A 106 13.19 7.10 31.21
CA TRP A 106 13.21 7.08 29.74
C TRP A 106 14.53 7.63 29.17
N VAL A 107 15.03 8.74 29.71
CA VAL A 107 16.32 9.33 29.30
C VAL A 107 17.49 8.39 29.58
N VAL A 108 17.52 7.77 30.77
CA VAL A 108 18.56 6.78 31.13
C VAL A 108 18.51 5.57 30.20
N THR A 109 17.31 5.08 29.86
CA THR A 109 17.14 3.94 28.96
C THR A 109 17.62 4.27 27.54
N ALA A 110 17.30 5.46 27.03
CA ALA A 110 17.75 5.92 25.72
C ALA A 110 19.28 6.06 25.65
N LEU A 111 19.91 6.60 26.71
CA LEU A 111 21.36 6.68 26.83
C LEU A 111 22.02 5.29 26.85
N ALA A 112 21.48 4.35 27.62
CA ALA A 112 22.00 2.98 27.69
C ALA A 112 21.92 2.26 26.34
N LEU A 113 20.79 2.38 25.63
CA LEU A 113 20.61 1.85 24.28
C LEU A 113 21.55 2.50 23.27
N GLY A 114 21.76 3.82 23.36
CA GLY A 114 22.74 4.53 22.54
C GLY A 114 24.17 4.03 22.79
N TYR A 115 24.54 3.81 24.06
CA TYR A 115 25.85 3.31 24.43
C TYR A 115 26.10 1.88 23.91
N LEU A 116 25.12 0.99 24.10
CA LEU A 116 25.13 -0.38 23.57
C LEU A 116 25.24 -0.43 22.04
N ALA A 117 24.60 0.50 21.33
CA ALA A 117 24.71 0.59 19.88
C ALA A 117 26.10 1.07 19.40
N THR A 118 26.81 1.87 20.21
CA THR A 118 28.15 2.39 19.88
C THR A 118 29.30 1.47 20.26
N THR A 119 29.09 0.53 21.19
CA THR A 119 30.05 -0.55 21.47
C THR A 119 30.08 -1.50 20.28
N LYS A 120 30.93 -1.18 19.29
CA LYS A 120 31.30 -2.12 18.23
C LYS A 120 31.79 -3.42 18.89
N PRO A 121 31.32 -4.59 18.45
CA PRO A 121 31.84 -5.85 18.95
C PRO A 121 33.36 -5.84 18.76
N LYS A 122 34.09 -5.93 19.89
CA LYS A 122 35.55 -6.02 19.90
C LYS A 122 35.89 -7.24 19.04
N PRO A 123 36.59 -7.09 17.91
CA PRO A 123 36.95 -8.23 17.08
C PRO A 123 37.67 -9.23 17.96
N GLU A 124 37.16 -10.45 18.01
CA GLU A 124 37.77 -11.53 18.77
C GLU A 124 39.24 -11.64 18.34
N PRO A 125 40.19 -11.66 19.29
CA PRO A 125 41.59 -11.80 18.96
C PRO A 125 41.76 -13.16 18.27
N LYS A 126 42.08 -13.12 16.97
CA LYS A 126 42.53 -14.30 16.23
C LYS A 126 43.71 -14.87 16.99
N THR A 127 43.50 -16.03 17.60
CA THR A 127 44.55 -16.84 18.22
C THR A 127 45.58 -17.16 17.13
N GLN A 128 46.71 -16.47 17.20
CA GLN A 128 47.90 -16.78 16.40
C GLN A 128 48.49 -18.06 17.02
N SER A 129 48.15 -19.21 16.45
CA SER A 129 48.83 -20.47 16.73
C SER A 129 50.17 -20.47 15.99
N THR A 130 51.24 -20.37 16.76
CA THR A 130 52.63 -20.51 16.32
C THR A 130 53.03 -21.98 16.36
N ASP A 131 53.59 -22.47 15.25
CA ASP A 131 54.50 -23.62 15.05
C ASP A 131 54.24 -24.96 15.77
N LYS A 132 54.05 -26.04 14.98
CA LYS A 132 55.11 -27.04 14.68
C LYS A 132 54.58 -28.22 13.83
N ASP A 133 55.40 -28.55 12.82
CA ASP A 133 55.69 -29.86 12.17
C ASP A 133 54.59 -30.84 11.75
N ASP A 134 54.70 -31.23 10.46
CA ASP A 134 54.41 -32.52 9.82
C ASP A 134 53.07 -33.21 10.11
N ASP A 135 52.13 -33.12 9.15
CA ASP A 135 51.80 -34.27 8.31
C ASP A 135 50.87 -33.88 7.15
N GLN A 136 50.96 -34.63 6.06
CA GLN A 136 50.18 -34.45 4.83
C GLN A 136 48.69 -34.65 5.08
N GLU A 137 47.92 -33.56 5.25
CA GLU A 137 46.48 -33.59 5.07
C GLU A 137 46.07 -32.58 3.99
N GLN A 138 45.40 -33.17 2.99
CA GLN A 138 44.61 -32.58 1.91
C GLN A 138 44.33 -31.06 2.02
N PRO A 139 44.49 -30.28 0.94
CA PRO A 139 43.92 -28.95 0.89
C PRO A 139 42.42 -29.08 1.18
N GLU A 140 41.98 -28.63 2.37
CA GLU A 140 40.57 -28.35 2.63
C GLU A 140 40.16 -27.33 1.59
N GLU A 141 39.52 -27.84 0.54
CA GLU A 141 38.84 -27.04 -0.46
C GLU A 141 37.93 -26.06 0.30
N PRO A 142 38.11 -24.73 0.13
CA PRO A 142 37.30 -23.76 0.83
C PRO A 142 35.84 -24.14 0.62
N PRO A 143 35.01 -24.18 1.68
CA PRO A 143 33.64 -24.70 1.58
C PRO A 143 33.00 -24.05 0.37
N GLU A 144 32.59 -24.89 -0.60
CA GLU A 144 31.98 -24.41 -1.83
C GLU A 144 30.91 -23.39 -1.41
N PRO A 145 31.01 -22.13 -1.89
CA PRO A 145 30.12 -21.09 -1.42
C PRO A 145 28.70 -21.57 -1.71
N ASP A 146 27.91 -21.77 -0.65
CA ASP A 146 26.51 -22.17 -0.72
C ASP A 146 25.87 -21.42 -1.89
N GLN A 147 25.62 -22.12 -3.00
CA GLN A 147 25.18 -21.49 -4.24
C GLN A 147 23.92 -20.72 -3.92
N HIS A 148 24.05 -19.40 -3.89
CA HIS A 148 22.96 -18.57 -3.42
C HIS A 148 21.82 -18.73 -4.42
N PRO A 149 20.55 -18.84 -3.99
CA PRO A 149 19.40 -19.05 -4.88
C PRO A 149 19.26 -18.03 -6.01
N SER A 150 19.99 -16.91 -5.94
CA SER A 150 20.16 -15.94 -7.04
C SER A 150 20.89 -16.48 -8.27
N GLU A 151 21.65 -17.57 -8.17
CA GLU A 151 22.36 -18.15 -9.32
C GLU A 151 21.47 -19.12 -10.11
N LEU A 152 20.39 -19.60 -9.48
CA LEU A 152 19.53 -20.66 -10.04
C LEU A 152 18.37 -20.13 -10.88
N LEU A 153 18.07 -18.83 -10.84
CA LEU A 153 16.92 -18.25 -11.53
C LEU A 153 17.25 -17.94 -12.99
N PRO A 154 16.58 -18.58 -13.97
CA PRO A 154 16.81 -18.29 -15.37
C PRO A 154 16.28 -16.92 -15.78
N LEU A 155 16.94 -16.29 -16.76
CA LEU A 155 16.63 -14.93 -17.24
C LEU A 155 15.15 -14.73 -17.58
N GLY A 156 14.50 -15.72 -18.19
CA GLY A 156 13.09 -15.64 -18.55
C GLY A 156 12.16 -15.42 -17.35
N HIS A 157 12.47 -16.02 -16.19
CA HIS A 157 11.68 -15.80 -14.97
C HIS A 157 11.93 -14.40 -14.41
N VAL A 158 13.17 -13.92 -14.44
CA VAL A 158 13.51 -12.55 -14.04
C VAL A 158 12.76 -11.54 -14.92
N ALA A 159 12.68 -11.78 -16.22
CA ALA A 159 11.93 -10.94 -17.17
C ALA A 159 10.43 -10.88 -16.83
N VAL A 160 9.81 -12.03 -16.55
CA VAL A 160 8.39 -12.09 -16.14
C VAL A 160 8.19 -11.35 -14.83
N LEU A 161 9.02 -11.58 -13.81
CA LEU A 161 8.91 -10.92 -12.50
C LEU A 161 9.07 -9.40 -12.59
N LEU A 162 10.02 -8.90 -13.39
CA LEU A 162 10.21 -7.48 -13.62
C LEU A 162 8.99 -6.86 -14.30
N ASN A 163 8.42 -7.52 -15.32
CA ASN A 163 7.22 -7.06 -16.01
C ASN A 163 5.99 -7.10 -15.11
N GLU A 164 5.81 -8.14 -14.29
CA GLU A 164 4.67 -8.20 -13.37
C GLU A 164 4.80 -7.23 -12.19
N ALA A 165 6.03 -6.92 -11.76
CA ALA A 165 6.28 -5.94 -10.70
C ALA A 165 6.19 -4.50 -11.19
N TYR A 166 6.23 -4.30 -12.50
CA TYR A 166 6.01 -3.02 -13.12
C TYR A 166 4.52 -2.66 -13.02
N THR A 167 4.23 -1.59 -12.28
CA THR A 167 2.89 -1.03 -12.16
C THR A 167 2.82 0.19 -13.07
N GLU A 168 3.45 1.29 -12.66
CA GLU A 168 3.50 2.54 -13.41
C GLU A 168 4.81 3.29 -13.10
N GLY A 169 5.26 4.17 -14.01
CA GLY A 169 6.44 5.02 -13.80
C GLY A 169 7.69 4.57 -14.57
N SER A 170 8.87 4.95 -14.05
CA SER A 170 10.15 4.80 -14.78
C SER A 170 10.78 3.41 -14.69
N GLY A 171 10.33 2.55 -13.77
CA GLY A 171 10.96 1.25 -13.54
C GLY A 171 10.48 0.54 -12.28
N VAL A 172 11.25 -0.44 -11.82
CA VAL A 172 10.96 -1.25 -10.62
C VAL A 172 12.06 -1.09 -9.58
N HIS A 173 11.69 -0.78 -8.34
CA HIS A 173 12.64 -0.66 -7.23
C HIS A 173 13.15 -2.04 -6.78
N LEU A 174 14.45 -2.14 -6.48
CA LEU A 174 15.05 -3.40 -5.99
C LEU A 174 14.40 -3.92 -4.71
N ALA A 175 14.05 -3.01 -3.79
CA ALA A 175 13.40 -3.37 -2.53
C ALA A 175 12.00 -3.97 -2.73
N HIS A 176 11.28 -3.51 -3.77
CA HIS A 176 9.97 -4.07 -4.10
C HIS A 176 10.11 -5.46 -4.72
N LEU A 177 11.10 -5.64 -5.60
CA LEU A 177 11.40 -6.94 -6.20
C LEU A 177 11.83 -7.95 -5.13
N ALA A 178 12.68 -7.56 -4.17
CA ALA A 178 13.09 -8.40 -3.05
C ALA A 178 11.90 -8.83 -2.16
N ASP A 179 11.00 -7.89 -1.82
CA ASP A 179 9.79 -8.19 -1.05
C ASP A 179 8.88 -9.17 -1.82
N ARG A 180 8.72 -8.99 -3.14
CA ARG A 180 7.93 -9.89 -3.98
C ARG A 180 8.54 -11.29 -4.03
N LEU A 181 9.85 -11.41 -4.26
CA LEU A 181 10.57 -12.69 -4.25
C LEU A 181 10.49 -13.39 -2.89
N THR A 182 10.45 -12.63 -1.79
CA THR A 182 10.27 -13.18 -0.44
C THR A 182 8.86 -13.74 -0.22
N ARG A 183 7.83 -13.07 -0.77
CA ARG A 183 6.42 -13.48 -0.59
C ARG A 183 5.98 -14.58 -1.54
N THR A 184 6.54 -14.60 -2.74
CA THR A 184 6.20 -15.54 -3.81
C THR A 184 7.40 -16.46 -4.04
N PRO A 185 7.57 -17.52 -3.22
CA PRO A 185 8.64 -18.47 -3.42
C PRO A 185 8.48 -19.12 -4.80
N LEU A 186 9.48 -18.94 -5.66
CA LEU A 186 9.47 -19.49 -7.02
C LEU A 186 9.90 -20.96 -6.98
N MET A 187 9.07 -21.81 -7.57
CA MET A 187 9.39 -23.18 -8.04
C MET A 187 10.45 -23.91 -7.19
N GLY A 188 10.09 -24.29 -5.96
CA GLY A 188 10.90 -25.21 -5.15
C GLY A 188 12.14 -24.60 -4.48
N LEU A 189 12.41 -23.30 -4.67
CA LEU A 189 13.41 -22.61 -3.86
C LEU A 189 12.89 -22.49 -2.42
N PRO A 190 13.73 -22.72 -1.40
CA PRO A 190 13.34 -22.51 -0.01
C PRO A 190 12.90 -21.06 0.16
N ALA A 191 11.94 -20.82 1.06
CA ALA A 191 11.45 -19.49 1.41
C ALA A 191 12.52 -18.71 2.20
N THR A 192 13.67 -18.47 1.59
CA THR A 192 14.72 -17.61 2.10
C THR A 192 14.32 -16.16 1.89
N ARG A 193 14.63 -15.34 2.90
CA ARG A 193 14.36 -13.91 2.85
C ARG A 193 15.27 -13.26 1.81
N TRP A 194 14.68 -12.61 0.81
CA TRP A 194 15.42 -11.89 -0.20
C TRP A 194 15.76 -10.48 0.26
N GLU A 195 17.01 -10.08 0.06
CA GLU A 195 17.51 -8.74 0.32
C GLU A 195 17.87 -8.04 -1.00
N THR A 196 17.96 -6.72 -0.98
CA THR A 196 18.31 -5.93 -2.17
C THR A 196 19.67 -6.30 -2.75
N ARG A 197 20.64 -6.68 -1.90
CA ARG A 197 21.97 -7.15 -2.34
C ARG A 197 21.88 -8.44 -3.18
N HIS A 198 20.96 -9.36 -2.81
CA HIS A 198 20.76 -10.63 -3.52
C HIS A 198 20.12 -10.37 -4.88
N VAL A 199 19.14 -9.46 -4.93
CA VAL A 199 18.51 -9.05 -6.19
C VAL A 199 19.51 -8.34 -7.09
N ARG A 200 20.38 -7.49 -6.53
CA ARG A 200 21.45 -6.82 -7.31
C ARG A 200 22.42 -7.85 -7.90
N ALA A 201 22.83 -8.85 -7.13
CA ALA A 201 23.68 -9.93 -7.62
C ALA A 201 23.01 -10.75 -8.74
N LEU A 202 21.74 -11.11 -8.56
CA LEU A 202 20.92 -11.79 -9.59
C LEU A 202 20.87 -10.99 -10.90
N LEU A 203 20.57 -9.69 -10.82
CA LEU A 203 20.49 -8.82 -11.99
C LEU A 203 21.85 -8.63 -12.66
N ALA A 204 22.92 -8.48 -11.87
CA ALA A 204 24.29 -8.37 -12.38
C ALA A 204 24.73 -9.63 -13.13
N HIS A 205 24.41 -10.81 -12.61
CA HIS A 205 24.68 -12.10 -13.28
C HIS A 205 24.04 -12.15 -14.67
N HIS A 206 22.80 -11.68 -14.77
CA HIS A 206 22.03 -11.58 -16.02
C HIS A 206 22.36 -10.36 -16.88
N LYS A 207 23.37 -9.56 -16.49
CA LYS A 207 23.77 -8.31 -17.15
C LYS A 207 22.62 -7.29 -17.30
N VAL A 208 21.63 -7.33 -16.42
CA VAL A 208 20.55 -6.34 -16.35
C VAL A 208 21.04 -5.12 -15.59
N ARG A 209 20.96 -3.95 -16.22
CA ARG A 209 21.50 -2.72 -15.65
C ARG A 209 20.63 -2.21 -14.50
N VAL A 210 21.25 -1.98 -13.35
CA VAL A 210 20.63 -1.32 -12.19
C VAL A 210 21.06 0.15 -12.21
N ARG A 211 20.10 1.07 -12.05
CA ARG A 211 20.36 2.51 -12.00
C ARG A 211 19.77 3.12 -10.73
N ASP A 212 20.39 4.21 -10.29
CA ASP A 212 19.85 5.05 -9.23
C ASP A 212 18.74 5.96 -9.78
N GLY A 213 17.87 6.42 -8.88
CA GLY A 213 16.89 7.44 -9.21
C GLY A 213 15.63 6.95 -9.94
N VAL A 214 15.34 5.64 -9.90
CA VAL A 214 14.05 5.12 -10.36
C VAL A 214 12.95 5.73 -9.50
N ARG A 215 11.95 6.36 -10.11
CA ARG A 215 10.84 7.01 -9.42
C ARG A 215 9.58 6.16 -9.59
N VAL A 216 9.15 5.52 -8.50
CA VAL A 216 7.88 4.79 -8.43
C VAL A 216 6.98 5.43 -7.37
N PRO A 217 5.93 6.18 -7.77
CA PRO A 217 4.96 6.72 -6.82
C PRO A 217 4.40 5.62 -5.91
N PRO A 218 4.22 5.83 -4.60
CA PRO A 218 4.45 7.06 -3.81
C PRO A 218 5.85 7.14 -3.17
N LYS A 219 6.71 6.13 -3.37
CA LYS A 219 8.02 6.06 -2.73
C LYS A 219 9.01 6.86 -3.59
N GLY A 220 9.64 7.88 -3.02
CA GLY A 220 10.63 8.71 -3.74
C GLY A 220 11.74 7.91 -4.42
N GLY A 221 12.58 8.60 -5.21
CA GLY A 221 13.60 7.98 -6.06
C GLY A 221 14.51 7.02 -5.31
N ARG A 222 14.61 5.76 -5.77
CA ARG A 222 15.48 4.72 -5.20
C ARG A 222 16.16 3.94 -6.33
N GLU A 223 17.14 3.13 -5.94
CA GLU A 223 17.80 2.19 -6.85
C GLU A 223 16.80 1.16 -7.40
N GLY A 224 16.88 0.92 -8.70
CA GLY A 224 16.00 0.01 -9.40
C GLY A 224 16.44 -0.29 -10.83
N VAL A 225 15.59 -1.03 -11.55
CA VAL A 225 15.76 -1.31 -12.98
C VAL A 225 14.80 -0.42 -13.74
N HIS A 226 15.32 0.35 -14.69
CA HIS A 226 14.49 1.16 -15.58
C HIS A 226 13.76 0.27 -16.60
N LYS A 227 12.59 0.72 -17.06
CA LYS A 227 11.80 -0.01 -18.07
C LYS A 227 12.60 -0.30 -19.35
N GLU A 228 13.45 0.63 -19.78
CA GLU A 228 14.31 0.44 -20.96
C GLU A 228 15.36 -0.67 -20.81
N ASP A 229 15.71 -1.04 -19.56
CA ASP A 229 16.71 -2.06 -19.26
C ASP A 229 16.05 -3.44 -19.00
N PHE A 230 14.74 -3.58 -19.24
CA PHE A 230 14.06 -4.85 -19.01
C PHE A 230 14.50 -5.88 -20.05
N PRO A 231 14.85 -7.11 -19.62
CA PRO A 231 15.10 -8.18 -20.56
C PRO A 231 13.83 -8.49 -21.36
N PRO A 232 13.95 -8.89 -22.64
CA PRO A 232 12.80 -9.26 -23.44
C PRO A 232 12.05 -10.42 -22.78
N LEU A 233 10.72 -10.33 -22.78
CA LEU A 233 9.89 -11.42 -22.30
C LEU A 233 10.19 -12.69 -23.13
N PRO A 234 10.28 -13.86 -22.49
CA PRO A 234 10.36 -15.11 -23.24
C PRO A 234 9.17 -15.17 -24.20
N PRO A 235 9.35 -15.69 -25.44
CA PRO A 235 8.24 -15.82 -26.37
C PRO A 235 7.14 -16.58 -25.63
N ALA A 236 5.95 -15.97 -25.54
CA ALA A 236 4.80 -16.64 -24.97
C ALA A 236 4.71 -17.97 -25.71
N GLY A 237 4.99 -19.08 -25.00
CA GLY A 237 5.09 -20.39 -25.62
C GLY A 237 3.88 -20.51 -26.53
N ALA A 238 4.13 -20.69 -27.84
CA ALA A 238 3.08 -20.71 -28.84
C ALA A 238 1.98 -21.57 -28.25
N VAL A 239 0.83 -20.94 -27.92
CA VAL A 239 -0.31 -21.67 -27.35
C VAL A 239 -0.43 -22.86 -28.30
N PRO A 240 -0.18 -24.09 -27.83
CA PRO A 240 -0.24 -25.22 -28.74
C PRO A 240 -1.60 -25.06 -29.39
N PRO A 241 -1.70 -25.08 -30.74
CA PRO A 241 -3.01 -25.04 -31.35
C PRO A 241 -3.82 -26.07 -30.59
N VAL A 242 -5.03 -25.69 -30.15
CA VAL A 242 -5.94 -26.64 -29.51
C VAL A 242 -6.28 -27.66 -30.59
N VAL A 243 -5.36 -28.58 -30.84
CA VAL A 243 -5.59 -29.83 -31.50
C VAL A 243 -6.31 -30.58 -30.40
N GLY A 244 -7.63 -30.43 -30.38
CA GLY A 244 -8.46 -31.34 -29.63
C GLY A 244 -7.99 -32.73 -30.04
N VAL A 245 -7.33 -33.43 -29.14
CA VAL A 245 -7.04 -34.84 -29.31
C VAL A 245 -8.40 -35.50 -29.25
N VAL A 246 -9.04 -35.61 -30.41
CA VAL A 246 -10.27 -36.38 -30.58
C VAL A 246 -9.85 -37.81 -30.33
N VAL A 247 -10.16 -38.31 -29.14
CA VAL A 247 -10.03 -39.73 -28.83
C VAL A 247 -10.87 -40.48 -29.88
N PRO A 248 -10.32 -41.49 -30.57
CA PRO A 248 -11.08 -42.24 -31.56
C PRO A 248 -12.33 -42.83 -30.89
N GLY A 249 -13.51 -42.35 -31.32
CA GLY A 249 -14.81 -42.76 -30.77
C GLY A 249 -15.65 -41.64 -30.15
N GLN A 250 -15.11 -40.42 -29.94
CA GLN A 250 -15.97 -39.28 -29.60
C GLN A 250 -16.66 -38.71 -30.85
N PRO A 251 -17.99 -38.50 -30.84
CA PRO A 251 -18.66 -37.78 -31.91
C PRO A 251 -18.10 -36.36 -31.93
N ASN A 252 -17.45 -36.02 -33.04
CA ASN A 252 -16.95 -34.68 -33.31
C ASN A 252 -18.13 -33.70 -33.21
N ASN A 253 -18.18 -32.91 -32.14
CA ASN A 253 -19.07 -31.75 -32.05
C ASN A 253 -18.51 -30.62 -32.93
N ASN A 254 -18.44 -30.86 -34.23
CA ASN A 254 -18.35 -29.84 -35.26
C ASN A 254 -19.72 -29.16 -35.33
N ASN A 255 -20.13 -28.49 -34.25
CA ASN A 255 -21.23 -27.55 -34.33
C ASN A 255 -20.73 -26.44 -35.26
N ALA A 256 -21.39 -26.25 -36.40
CA ALA A 256 -21.11 -25.21 -37.40
C ALA A 256 -21.28 -23.77 -36.89
N GLY A 257 -21.32 -23.56 -35.56
CA GLY A 257 -21.51 -22.27 -34.90
C GLY A 257 -20.23 -21.44 -34.73
N ASN A 258 -19.05 -21.95 -35.09
CA ASN A 258 -17.79 -21.19 -35.07
C ASN A 258 -17.42 -20.59 -36.44
N ALA A 259 -18.36 -20.52 -37.39
CA ALA A 259 -18.20 -19.60 -38.51
C ALA A 259 -18.13 -18.16 -37.94
N PRO A 260 -17.22 -17.29 -38.41
CA PRO A 260 -17.24 -15.89 -38.01
C PRO A 260 -18.63 -15.35 -38.27
N ALA A 261 -19.35 -15.02 -37.20
CA ALA A 261 -20.67 -14.43 -37.32
C ALA A 261 -20.55 -13.20 -38.23
N PRO A 262 -21.47 -13.00 -39.19
CA PRO A 262 -21.45 -11.80 -40.02
C PRO A 262 -21.40 -10.55 -39.12
N PRO A 263 -20.69 -9.49 -39.53
CA PRO A 263 -20.52 -8.29 -38.71
C PRO A 263 -21.89 -7.80 -38.26
N TYR A 264 -22.09 -7.73 -36.95
CA TYR A 264 -23.33 -7.21 -36.37
C TYR A 264 -23.51 -5.76 -36.79
N ARG A 265 -24.68 -5.44 -37.34
CA ARG A 265 -25.03 -4.08 -37.73
C ARG A 265 -25.65 -3.38 -36.53
N ILE A 266 -24.94 -2.45 -35.93
CA ILE A 266 -25.46 -1.58 -34.88
C ILE A 266 -26.22 -0.46 -35.58
N THR A 267 -27.54 -0.42 -35.40
CA THR A 267 -28.40 0.66 -35.91
C THR A 267 -28.77 1.56 -34.74
N ASP A 268 -28.65 2.87 -34.92
CA ASP A 268 -29.06 3.84 -33.90
C ASP A 268 -30.59 3.83 -33.76
N ASP A 269 -31.05 3.73 -32.51
CA ASP A 269 -32.47 3.74 -32.18
C ASP A 269 -33.03 5.16 -32.39
N PRO A 270 -33.97 5.36 -33.34
CA PRO A 270 -34.51 6.68 -33.64
C PRO A 270 -35.30 7.28 -32.47
N ASP A 271 -35.80 6.45 -31.55
CA ASP A 271 -36.60 6.88 -30.41
C ASP A 271 -35.75 7.15 -29.15
N ASN A 272 -34.47 6.75 -29.15
CA ASN A 272 -33.56 6.97 -28.01
C ASN A 272 -32.07 7.03 -28.42
N PRO A 273 -31.56 8.20 -28.83
CA PRO A 273 -30.19 8.34 -29.37
C PRO A 273 -29.07 8.10 -28.34
N ALA A 274 -29.40 7.95 -27.06
CA ALA A 274 -28.44 7.64 -25.99
C ALA A 274 -28.29 6.13 -25.72
N ARG A 275 -29.08 5.27 -26.37
CA ARG A 275 -28.99 3.81 -26.26
C ARG A 275 -28.76 3.18 -27.62
N HIS A 276 -27.57 2.65 -27.85
CA HIS A 276 -27.35 1.72 -28.96
C HIS A 276 -27.97 0.36 -28.60
N HIS A 277 -29.06 -0.02 -29.25
CA HIS A 277 -29.60 -1.37 -29.17
C HIS A 277 -28.89 -2.27 -30.20
N VAL A 278 -28.33 -3.40 -29.75
CA VAL A 278 -27.76 -4.39 -30.67
C VAL A 278 -28.92 -5.22 -31.22
N HIS A 279 -29.39 -4.87 -32.41
CA HIS A 279 -30.38 -5.67 -33.13
C HIS A 279 -29.67 -6.82 -33.85
N HIS A 280 -29.94 -8.05 -33.44
CA HIS A 280 -29.51 -9.25 -34.14
C HIS A 280 -30.48 -9.54 -35.30
N GLU A 281 -30.43 -8.74 -36.36
CA GLU A 281 -31.13 -9.12 -37.59
C GLU A 281 -30.35 -10.26 -38.27
N ARG A 282 -31.01 -11.41 -38.45
CA ARG A 282 -30.53 -12.49 -39.32
C ARG A 282 -30.79 -12.07 -40.76
N ALA A 283 -29.73 -11.94 -41.55
CA ALA A 283 -29.82 -11.97 -43.01
C ALA A 283 -30.23 -13.37 -43.50
#